data_AF-A0A9P5BRP2-F1
#
_entry.id   AF-A0A9P5BRP2-F1
#
_cell.length_a   1.000
_cell.length_b   1.000
_cell.length_c   1.000
_cell.angle_alpha   90.00
_cell.angle_beta   90.00
_cell.angle_gamma   90.00
#
_symmetry.space_group_name_H-M   'P 1'
#
loop_
_entity.id
_entity.type
_entity.pdbx_description
1 polymer ?
#
loop_
_entity_poly.entity_id
_entity_poly.type
_entity_poly.pdbx_seq_one_letter_code
_entity_poly.pdbx_strand_id
1 'polypeptide(L)'
;MLLRLMSFYQVMPPYLDFLYAYGSSHGQDKELHFSGFKTEKTLTNPVAGSDVPELGRSGRKYQMCYNLKTAAPKQDNNWKIRQAAVHHQFDVGKGTQLWIVADPHAEIKERVGELYRDNHAYPTSFSTMEQGFKSSMDVHFIYAQWATTNWRWNLRFLEENADQLTLVTSMVNEESQMQALDPGSLGGVQRWEEKVNSTLMAMESNVKIMKLIQKFYKDLVKDEHFPQRERRACQSAVKDFVFQLEELICETQMQVSRAQVLLKILSDRKTILIQHLQARTALISSKLTAVMYKQAERSAMEAIAVRIVTIVTLIYLPATFSSTFFSTDVVKYQGGEMFDQTALDRFLQVTLPLMFLTFVPAGSWFWYERRNINKKSKQTEGQFNDLFTHEKDITNLK
;
A
#
# COMPACT_ATOMS: atom_id res chain seq x y z
N MET A 1 -23.14 -10.75 -31.36
CA MET A 1 -24.50 -10.82 -30.78
C MET A 1 -24.85 -9.59 -29.94
N LEU A 2 -24.03 -9.22 -28.94
CA LEU A 2 -24.27 -8.07 -28.06
C LEU A 2 -24.45 -6.73 -28.80
N LEU A 3 -23.57 -6.42 -29.76
CA LEU A 3 -23.67 -5.20 -30.57
C LEU A 3 -25.02 -5.10 -31.31
N ARG A 4 -25.49 -6.21 -31.91
CA ARG A 4 -26.78 -6.25 -32.61
C ARG A 4 -27.95 -5.98 -31.67
N LEU A 5 -27.93 -6.55 -30.46
CA LEU A 5 -28.95 -6.28 -29.43
C LEU A 5 -28.93 -4.82 -29.00
N MET A 6 -27.75 -4.26 -28.71
CA MET A 6 -27.62 -2.87 -28.27
C MET A 6 -28.07 -1.87 -29.34
N SER A 7 -27.68 -2.10 -30.60
CA SER A 7 -28.13 -1.29 -31.74
C SER A 7 -29.64 -1.40 -31.95
N PHE A 8 -30.20 -2.61 -31.92
CA PHE A 8 -31.64 -2.84 -32.06
C PHE A 8 -32.44 -2.12 -30.97
N TYR A 9 -31.98 -2.22 -29.72
CA TYR A 9 -32.62 -1.56 -28.59
C TYR A 9 -32.21 -0.09 -28.40
N GLN A 10 -31.42 0.49 -29.31
CA GLN A 10 -30.94 1.88 -29.27
C GLN A 10 -30.33 2.28 -27.92
N VAL A 11 -29.58 1.36 -27.32
CA VAL A 11 -28.88 1.53 -26.05
C VAL A 11 -27.83 2.63 -26.20
N MET A 12 -27.80 3.58 -25.26
CA MET A 12 -26.80 4.64 -25.25
C MET A 12 -25.37 4.06 -25.39
N PRO A 13 -24.54 4.60 -26.29
CA PRO A 13 -23.16 4.13 -26.47
C PRO A 13 -22.31 4.13 -25.18
N PRO A 14 -22.45 5.11 -24.25
CA PRO A 14 -21.71 5.11 -22.99
C PRO A 14 -21.92 3.88 -22.10
N TYR A 15 -22.95 3.05 -22.34
CA TYR A 15 -23.14 1.81 -21.58
C TYR A 15 -21.99 0.81 -21.77
N LEU A 16 -21.30 0.85 -22.91
CA LEU A 16 -20.18 -0.05 -23.19
C LEU A 16 -19.03 0.13 -22.19
N ASP A 17 -18.78 1.36 -21.74
CA ASP A 17 -17.75 1.65 -20.73
C ASP A 17 -18.02 0.90 -19.41
N PHE A 18 -19.30 0.78 -19.04
CA PHE A 18 -19.70 0.03 -17.85
C PHE A 18 -19.57 -1.49 -18.02
N LEU A 19 -19.65 -1.99 -19.26
CA LEU A 19 -19.45 -3.42 -19.54
C LEU A 19 -17.97 -3.80 -19.62
N TYR A 20 -17.10 -2.89 -20.07
CA TYR A 20 -15.66 -3.13 -20.08
C TYR A 20 -15.09 -3.39 -18.69
N ALA A 21 -15.75 -2.88 -17.63
CA ALA A 21 -15.40 -3.18 -16.24
C ALA A 21 -15.44 -4.69 -15.90
N TYR A 22 -16.12 -5.52 -16.70
CA TYR A 22 -16.18 -6.98 -16.53
C TYR A 22 -15.17 -7.74 -17.41
N GLY A 23 -14.44 -7.05 -18.29
CA GLY A 23 -13.57 -7.66 -19.31
C GLY A 23 -12.14 -7.99 -18.86
N SER A 24 -11.81 -7.83 -17.57
CA SER A 24 -10.45 -8.08 -17.06
C SER A 24 -10.05 -9.55 -17.17
N SER A 25 -9.06 -9.84 -18.02
CA SER A 25 -8.58 -11.20 -18.35
C SER A 25 -8.00 -11.96 -17.15
N HIS A 26 -7.66 -11.27 -16.06
CA HIS A 26 -6.96 -11.85 -14.90
C HIS A 26 -7.89 -12.12 -13.72
N GLY A 27 -9.20 -11.88 -13.83
CA GLY A 27 -10.14 -12.04 -12.71
C GLY A 27 -9.83 -11.13 -11.51
N GLN A 28 -8.88 -10.20 -11.66
CA GLN A 28 -8.57 -9.16 -10.68
C GLN A 28 -9.58 -8.04 -10.87
N ASP A 29 -10.33 -7.76 -9.81
CA ASP A 29 -11.41 -6.77 -9.78
C ASP A 29 -10.86 -5.31 -9.71
N LYS A 30 -9.76 -4.99 -10.42
CA LYS A 30 -9.15 -3.65 -10.41
C LYS A 30 -10.09 -2.55 -10.91
N GLU A 31 -11.04 -2.92 -11.76
CA GLU A 31 -12.10 -2.02 -12.27
C GLU A 31 -13.23 -1.77 -11.25
N LEU A 32 -13.17 -2.29 -10.02
CA LEU A 32 -14.12 -1.91 -8.96
C LEU A 32 -14.01 -0.43 -8.56
N HIS A 33 -12.91 0.23 -8.91
CA HIS A 33 -12.75 1.67 -8.70
C HIS A 33 -13.56 2.48 -9.72
N PHE A 34 -13.87 1.90 -10.89
CA PHE A 34 -14.70 2.57 -11.87
C PHE A 34 -16.12 2.79 -11.33
N SER A 35 -16.59 4.02 -11.45
CA SER A 35 -17.91 4.45 -11.00
C SER A 35 -18.40 5.53 -11.94
N GLY A 36 -19.61 5.36 -12.48
CA GLY A 36 -20.12 6.26 -13.49
C GLY A 36 -21.62 6.49 -13.38
N PHE A 37 -22.05 7.67 -13.79
CA PHE A 37 -23.45 7.98 -14.03
C PHE A 37 -23.52 8.79 -15.32
N LYS A 38 -24.25 8.27 -16.31
CA LYS A 38 -24.44 8.90 -17.62
C LYS A 38 -25.91 8.94 -17.92
N THR A 39 -26.39 10.08 -18.42
CA THR A 39 -27.79 10.26 -18.78
C THR A 39 -27.92 10.95 -20.11
N GLU A 40 -28.92 10.55 -20.87
CA GLU A 40 -29.34 11.19 -22.11
C GLU A 40 -30.85 11.40 -22.03
N LYS A 41 -31.35 12.56 -22.44
CA LYS A 41 -32.80 12.83 -22.47
C LYS A 41 -33.20 13.56 -23.73
N THR A 42 -34.31 13.13 -24.30
CA THR A 42 -34.98 13.74 -25.45
C THR A 42 -36.47 13.75 -25.13
N LEU A 43 -36.97 14.89 -24.62
CA LEU A 43 -38.37 15.03 -24.19
C LEU A 43 -39.22 15.84 -25.19
N THR A 44 -38.55 16.58 -26.08
CA THR A 44 -39.13 17.30 -27.21
C THR A 44 -39.57 16.33 -28.31
N ASN A 45 -40.30 16.83 -29.30
CA ASN A 45 -40.69 16.01 -30.45
C ASN A 45 -39.46 15.35 -31.09
N PRO A 46 -39.54 14.04 -31.39
CA PRO A 46 -38.41 13.28 -31.90
C PRO A 46 -38.04 13.73 -33.32
N VAL A 47 -36.77 13.54 -33.69
CA VAL A 47 -36.33 13.63 -35.09
C VAL A 47 -36.96 12.47 -35.87
N ALA A 48 -37.38 12.71 -37.12
CA ALA A 48 -38.02 11.69 -37.96
C ALA A 48 -37.15 10.41 -38.04
N GLY A 49 -37.77 9.24 -37.79
CA GLY A 49 -37.09 7.94 -37.77
C GLY A 49 -36.54 7.51 -36.40
N SER A 50 -36.73 8.31 -35.35
CA SER A 50 -36.39 7.92 -33.96
C SER A 50 -37.52 7.14 -33.27
N ASP A 51 -38.71 7.15 -33.85
CA ASP A 51 -39.86 6.37 -33.43
C ASP A 51 -39.72 4.92 -33.88
N VAL A 52 -40.01 3.99 -32.97
CA VAL A 52 -40.04 2.55 -33.28
C VAL A 52 -41.34 2.00 -32.72
N PRO A 53 -42.45 2.13 -33.47
CA PRO A 53 -43.78 1.79 -33.00
C PRO A 53 -43.92 0.33 -32.55
N GLU A 54 -43.22 -0.59 -33.23
CA GLU A 54 -43.19 -2.03 -32.94
C GLU A 54 -42.67 -2.36 -31.54
N LEU A 55 -41.80 -1.51 -30.98
CA LEU A 55 -41.26 -1.63 -29.63
C LEU A 55 -41.97 -0.69 -28.63
N GLY A 56 -43.07 -0.06 -29.03
CA GLY A 56 -43.79 0.91 -28.22
C GLY A 56 -42.97 2.16 -27.93
N ARG A 57 -42.16 2.65 -28.89
CA ARG A 57 -41.27 3.80 -28.68
C ARG A 57 -41.71 5.00 -29.49
N SER A 58 -41.98 6.11 -28.80
CA SER A 58 -42.33 7.40 -29.38
C SER A 58 -41.11 8.23 -29.76
N GLY A 59 -39.90 7.82 -29.38
CA GLY A 59 -38.67 8.61 -29.55
C GLY A 59 -38.51 9.71 -28.49
N ARG A 60 -39.55 10.00 -27.70
CA ARG A 60 -39.46 10.84 -26.50
C ARG A 60 -39.05 9.96 -25.33
N LYS A 61 -37.76 9.97 -24.99
CA LYS A 61 -37.20 9.05 -24.00
C LYS A 61 -36.12 9.69 -23.15
N TYR A 62 -35.87 9.09 -22.00
CA TYR A 62 -34.60 9.25 -21.31
C TYR A 62 -33.92 7.91 -21.14
N GLN A 63 -32.59 7.97 -21.03
CA GLN A 63 -31.74 6.83 -20.77
C GLN A 63 -30.79 7.18 -19.62
N MET A 64 -30.50 6.20 -18.77
CA MET A 64 -29.50 6.31 -17.72
C MET A 64 -28.64 5.05 -17.63
N CYS A 65 -27.34 5.26 -17.42
CA CYS A 65 -26.35 4.22 -17.22
C CYS A 65 -25.59 4.51 -15.95
N TYR A 66 -25.48 3.50 -15.10
CA TYR A 66 -24.71 3.61 -13.86
C TYR A 66 -24.28 2.22 -13.38
N ASN A 67 -23.38 2.20 -12.40
CA ASN A 67 -23.03 0.99 -11.70
C ASN A 67 -23.21 1.15 -10.19
N LEU A 68 -23.61 0.05 -9.55
CA LEU A 68 -23.77 -0.06 -8.11
C LEU A 68 -22.98 -1.27 -7.62
N LYS A 69 -22.59 -1.23 -6.35
CA LYS A 69 -21.74 -2.24 -5.73
C LYS A 69 -22.38 -2.78 -4.46
N THR A 70 -22.09 -4.02 -4.10
CA THR A 70 -22.55 -4.62 -2.85
C THR A 70 -21.47 -5.49 -2.23
N ALA A 71 -21.56 -5.75 -0.93
CA ALA A 71 -20.72 -6.71 -0.25
C ALA A 71 -21.39 -8.10 -0.22
N ALA A 72 -20.71 -9.11 -0.75
CA ALA A 72 -21.18 -10.48 -0.72
C ALA A 72 -20.25 -11.37 0.12
N PRO A 73 -20.79 -12.23 1.00
CA PRO A 73 -19.99 -13.24 1.68
C PRO A 73 -19.49 -14.30 0.69
N LYS A 74 -18.30 -14.84 0.95
CA LYS A 74 -17.73 -16.02 0.29
C LYS A 74 -17.82 -17.23 1.22
N GLN A 75 -17.73 -18.43 0.63
CA GLN A 75 -17.72 -19.70 1.38
C GLN A 75 -16.57 -19.77 2.42
N ASP A 76 -15.43 -19.11 2.17
CA ASP A 76 -14.27 -19.10 3.06
C ASP A 76 -14.34 -18.07 4.21
N ASN A 77 -15.54 -17.70 4.65
CA ASN A 77 -15.78 -16.66 5.66
C ASN A 77 -15.08 -15.31 5.35
N ASN A 78 -14.87 -15.03 4.07
CA ASN A 78 -14.27 -13.80 3.56
C ASN A 78 -15.31 -13.03 2.76
N TRP A 79 -15.02 -11.78 2.42
CA TRP A 79 -15.95 -10.92 1.71
C TRP A 79 -15.41 -10.54 0.34
N LYS A 80 -16.32 -10.36 -0.62
CA LYS A 80 -15.99 -9.82 -1.94
C LYS A 80 -16.99 -8.75 -2.32
N ILE A 81 -16.47 -7.63 -2.81
CA ILE A 81 -17.27 -6.58 -3.42
C ILE A 81 -17.72 -7.08 -4.80
N ARG A 82 -19.03 -7.03 -5.03
CA ARG A 82 -19.66 -7.32 -6.32
C ARG A 82 -20.14 -6.01 -6.92
N GLN A 83 -20.28 -6.00 -8.25
CA GLN A 83 -20.80 -4.85 -8.98
C GLN A 83 -21.83 -5.30 -10.00
N ALA A 84 -22.76 -4.40 -10.30
CA ALA A 84 -23.71 -4.52 -11.38
C ALA A 84 -23.71 -3.23 -12.20
N ALA A 85 -23.71 -3.38 -13.52
CA ALA A 85 -23.91 -2.27 -14.45
C ALA A 85 -25.36 -2.27 -14.91
N VAL A 86 -25.99 -1.10 -14.88
CA VAL A 86 -27.39 -0.92 -15.16
C VAL A 86 -27.54 0.08 -16.29
N HIS A 87 -28.27 -0.31 -17.31
CA HIS A 87 -28.88 0.56 -18.29
C HIS A 87 -30.38 0.56 -18.08
N HIS A 88 -30.97 1.76 -18.01
CA HIS A 88 -32.40 1.95 -17.99
C HIS A 88 -32.79 2.96 -19.08
N GLN A 89 -33.80 2.61 -19.86
CA GLN A 89 -34.45 3.50 -20.82
C GLN A 89 -35.94 3.54 -20.54
N PHE A 90 -36.52 4.74 -20.55
CA PHE A 90 -37.95 4.95 -20.39
C PHE A 90 -38.49 5.88 -21.49
N ASP A 91 -39.57 5.47 -22.15
CA ASP A 91 -40.29 6.25 -23.14
C ASP A 91 -41.44 7.03 -22.49
N VAL A 92 -41.32 8.36 -22.43
CA VAL A 92 -42.33 9.22 -21.79
C VAL A 92 -43.61 9.38 -22.61
N GLY A 93 -43.58 9.05 -23.90
CA GLY A 93 -44.76 9.13 -24.77
C GLY A 93 -45.66 7.91 -24.67
N LYS A 94 -45.08 6.71 -24.50
CA LYS A 94 -45.81 5.43 -24.45
C LYS A 94 -45.79 4.75 -23.09
N GLY A 95 -44.91 5.15 -22.16
CA GLY A 95 -44.77 4.53 -20.85
C GLY A 95 -43.94 3.25 -20.83
N THR A 96 -43.22 2.97 -21.92
CA THR A 96 -42.50 1.71 -22.13
C THR A 96 -41.11 1.79 -21.52
N GLN A 97 -40.70 0.75 -20.79
CA GLN A 97 -39.40 0.68 -20.13
C GLN A 97 -38.54 -0.47 -20.67
N LEU A 98 -37.24 -0.23 -20.75
CA LEU A 98 -36.21 -1.22 -21.08
C LEU A 98 -35.12 -1.20 -20.02
N TRP A 99 -34.79 -2.38 -19.52
CA TRP A 99 -33.71 -2.61 -18.58
C TRP A 99 -32.70 -3.57 -19.17
N ILE A 100 -31.41 -3.21 -19.13
CA ILE A 100 -30.31 -4.12 -19.41
C ILE A 100 -29.39 -4.06 -18.21
N VAL A 101 -29.21 -5.20 -17.55
CA VAL A 101 -28.39 -5.31 -16.34
C VAL A 101 -27.30 -6.34 -16.59
N ALA A 102 -26.05 -5.93 -16.40
CA ALA A 102 -24.93 -6.85 -16.32
C ALA A 102 -24.67 -7.15 -14.85
N ASP A 103 -25.12 -8.32 -14.42
CA ASP A 103 -24.91 -8.89 -13.09
C ASP A 103 -24.48 -10.36 -13.26
N PRO A 104 -23.21 -10.69 -12.98
CA PRO A 104 -22.71 -12.06 -13.11
C PRO A 104 -23.39 -13.09 -12.18
N HIS A 105 -24.03 -12.66 -11.10
CA HIS A 105 -24.64 -13.55 -10.10
C HIS A 105 -26.17 -13.58 -10.16
N ALA A 106 -26.77 -12.75 -11.02
CA ALA A 106 -28.21 -12.61 -11.22
C ALA A 106 -29.04 -12.31 -9.95
N GLU A 107 -28.41 -11.87 -8.86
CA GLU A 107 -29.08 -11.54 -7.59
C GLU A 107 -30.07 -10.38 -7.78
N ILE A 108 -29.71 -9.40 -8.61
CA ILE A 108 -30.58 -8.26 -8.90
C ILE A 108 -31.84 -8.69 -9.64
N LYS A 109 -31.71 -9.67 -10.54
CA LYS A 109 -32.84 -10.21 -11.31
C LYS A 109 -33.86 -10.88 -10.38
N GLU A 110 -33.39 -11.63 -9.40
CA GLU A 110 -34.26 -12.30 -8.43
C GLU A 110 -35.04 -11.29 -7.58
N ARG A 111 -34.37 -10.27 -7.05
CA ARG A 111 -35.01 -9.20 -6.26
C ARG A 111 -36.05 -8.41 -7.05
N VAL A 112 -35.81 -8.15 -8.33
CA VAL A 112 -36.82 -7.52 -9.21
C VAL A 112 -37.97 -8.48 -9.49
N GLY A 113 -37.69 -9.78 -9.66
CA GLY A 113 -38.73 -10.79 -9.84
C GLY A 113 -39.71 -10.84 -8.66
N GLU A 114 -39.21 -10.66 -7.42
CA GLU A 114 -40.04 -10.57 -6.22
C GLU A 114 -41.01 -9.39 -6.25
N LEU A 115 -40.61 -8.23 -6.80
CA LEU A 115 -41.50 -7.07 -6.93
C LEU A 115 -42.74 -7.36 -7.81
N TYR A 116 -42.61 -8.24 -8.80
CA TYR A 116 -43.64 -8.53 -9.80
C TYR A 116 -44.32 -9.89 -9.64
N ARG A 117 -44.02 -10.64 -8.57
CA ARG A 117 -44.67 -11.93 -8.32
C ARG A 117 -46.16 -11.73 -7.97
N ASP A 118 -47.00 -12.69 -8.35
CA ASP A 118 -48.46 -12.63 -8.14
C ASP A 118 -48.81 -12.23 -6.68
N ASN A 119 -49.68 -11.22 -6.52
CA ASN A 119 -50.07 -10.51 -5.28
C ASN A 119 -49.27 -9.25 -4.86
N HIS A 120 -48.32 -8.74 -5.67
CA HIS A 120 -47.61 -7.49 -5.36
C HIS A 120 -48.20 -6.21 -6.02
N ALA A 121 -47.61 -5.05 -5.71
CA ALA A 121 -48.13 -3.71 -5.99
C ALA A 121 -48.27 -3.34 -7.49
N TYR A 122 -47.73 -4.15 -8.41
CA TYR A 122 -47.74 -3.88 -9.84
C TYR A 122 -48.37 -5.01 -10.66
N PRO A 123 -49.20 -4.67 -11.67
CA PRO A 123 -49.66 -5.64 -12.65
C PRO A 123 -48.52 -6.09 -13.56
N THR A 124 -48.66 -7.26 -14.19
CA THR A 124 -47.70 -7.83 -15.15
C THR A 124 -47.55 -7.01 -16.44
N SER A 125 -48.46 -6.06 -16.69
CA SER A 125 -48.37 -5.06 -17.76
C SER A 125 -48.78 -3.68 -17.24
N PHE A 126 -47.95 -2.66 -17.46
CA PHE A 126 -48.28 -1.27 -17.13
C PHE A 126 -49.22 -0.70 -18.19
N SER A 127 -50.39 -0.23 -17.77
CA SER A 127 -51.40 0.34 -18.68
C SER A 127 -51.25 1.84 -18.90
N THR A 128 -50.49 2.52 -18.04
CA THR A 128 -50.28 3.97 -18.09
C THR A 128 -48.81 4.36 -17.97
N MET A 129 -48.47 5.54 -18.52
CA MET A 129 -47.14 6.13 -18.39
C MET A 129 -46.77 6.41 -16.94
N GLU A 130 -47.72 6.88 -16.12
CA GLU A 130 -47.52 7.12 -14.70
C GLU A 130 -47.13 5.84 -13.94
N GLN A 131 -47.82 4.73 -14.20
CA GLN A 131 -47.52 3.44 -13.57
C GLN A 131 -46.13 2.93 -13.99
N GLY A 132 -45.81 3.00 -15.28
CA GLY A 132 -44.48 2.63 -15.78
C GLY A 132 -43.39 3.49 -15.14
N PHE A 133 -43.62 4.80 -15.03
CA PHE A 133 -42.68 5.74 -14.44
C PHE A 133 -42.45 5.47 -12.94
N LYS A 134 -43.52 5.19 -12.19
CA LYS A 134 -43.44 4.81 -10.77
C LYS A 134 -42.71 3.47 -10.59
N SER A 135 -43.07 2.47 -11.39
CA SER A 135 -42.39 1.17 -11.42
C SER A 135 -40.88 1.31 -11.68
N SER A 136 -40.47 2.21 -12.58
CA SER A 136 -39.05 2.44 -12.83
C SER A 136 -38.31 2.97 -11.60
N MET A 137 -38.93 3.87 -10.83
CA MET A 137 -38.36 4.35 -9.55
C MET A 137 -38.27 3.24 -8.51
N ASP A 138 -39.28 2.38 -8.42
CA ASP A 138 -39.27 1.25 -7.48
C ASP A 138 -38.17 0.23 -7.84
N VAL A 139 -37.92 -0.01 -9.13
CA VAL A 139 -36.78 -0.83 -9.56
C VAL A 139 -35.44 -0.17 -9.20
N HIS A 140 -35.30 1.14 -9.40
CA HIS A 140 -34.10 1.87 -8.94
C HIS A 140 -33.92 1.77 -7.42
N PHE A 141 -35.01 1.84 -6.65
CA PHE A 141 -34.97 1.70 -5.20
C PHE A 141 -34.50 0.31 -4.79
N ILE A 142 -35.01 -0.75 -5.42
CA ILE A 142 -34.53 -2.13 -5.19
C ILE A 142 -33.03 -2.27 -5.48
N TYR A 143 -32.55 -1.65 -6.56
CA TYR A 143 -31.12 -1.67 -6.89
C TYR A 143 -30.29 -0.92 -5.84
N ALA A 144 -30.81 0.21 -5.33
CA ALA A 144 -30.19 0.92 -4.22
C ALA A 144 -30.16 0.07 -2.94
N GLN A 145 -31.26 -0.61 -2.59
CA GLN A 145 -31.32 -1.52 -1.43
C GLN A 145 -30.34 -2.68 -1.56
N TRP A 146 -30.24 -3.29 -2.74
CA TRP A 146 -29.22 -4.30 -3.01
C TRP A 146 -27.81 -3.74 -2.80
N ALA A 147 -27.57 -2.52 -3.28
CA ALA A 147 -26.30 -1.82 -3.14
C ALA A 147 -25.98 -1.36 -1.70
N THR A 148 -26.95 -1.35 -0.77
CA THR A 148 -26.71 -1.08 0.66
C THR A 148 -26.61 -2.37 1.50
N THR A 149 -26.87 -3.53 0.90
CA THR A 149 -26.92 -4.80 1.63
C THR A 149 -25.54 -5.22 2.15
N ASN A 150 -25.49 -5.81 3.35
CA ASN A 150 -24.34 -6.45 3.99
C ASN A 150 -23.09 -5.59 4.33
N TRP A 151 -23.05 -4.30 4.01
CA TRP A 151 -21.89 -3.45 4.36
C TRP A 151 -21.60 -3.42 5.86
N ARG A 152 -22.64 -3.44 6.71
CA ARG A 152 -22.50 -3.50 8.17
C ARG A 152 -21.72 -4.73 8.63
N TRP A 153 -22.03 -5.90 8.06
CA TRP A 153 -21.42 -7.19 8.40
C TRP A 153 -20.00 -7.30 7.83
N ASN A 154 -19.81 -6.82 6.61
CA ASN A 154 -18.50 -6.70 6.01
C ASN A 154 -17.57 -5.80 6.85
N LEU A 155 -18.03 -4.62 7.29
CA LEU A 155 -17.24 -3.73 8.13
C LEU A 155 -16.91 -4.36 9.48
N ARG A 156 -17.88 -5.04 10.11
CA ARG A 156 -17.63 -5.78 11.35
C ARG A 156 -16.52 -6.83 11.16
N PHE A 157 -16.55 -7.58 10.07
CA PHE A 157 -15.47 -8.52 9.74
C PHE A 157 -14.12 -7.81 9.57
N LEU A 158 -14.08 -6.67 8.89
CA LEU A 158 -12.83 -5.88 8.72
C LEU A 158 -12.30 -5.38 10.07
N GLU A 159 -13.17 -4.91 10.97
CA GLU A 159 -12.82 -4.46 12.32
C GLU A 159 -12.25 -5.62 13.16
N GLU A 160 -12.94 -6.76 13.21
CA GLU A 160 -12.51 -7.93 13.99
C GLU A 160 -11.11 -8.41 13.55
N ASN A 161 -10.84 -8.44 12.25
CA ASN A 161 -9.53 -8.82 11.72
C ASN A 161 -8.46 -7.73 11.95
N ALA A 162 -8.84 -6.45 11.87
CA ALA A 162 -7.93 -5.33 12.18
C ALA A 162 -7.51 -5.34 13.65
N ASP A 163 -8.43 -5.68 14.57
CA ASP A 163 -8.15 -5.73 16.00
C ASP A 163 -7.30 -6.94 16.38
N GLN A 164 -7.48 -8.10 15.73
CA GLN A 164 -6.59 -9.26 15.93
C GLN A 164 -5.13 -8.93 15.62
N LEU A 165 -4.86 -8.21 14.53
CA LEU A 165 -3.50 -7.74 14.21
C LEU A 165 -2.94 -6.75 15.22
N THR A 166 -3.83 -6.00 15.87
CA THR A 166 -3.46 -4.98 16.85
C THR A 166 -3.14 -5.61 18.19
N LEU A 167 -3.88 -6.63 18.63
CA LEU A 167 -3.57 -7.36 19.86
C LEU A 167 -2.17 -7.99 19.80
N VAL A 168 -1.79 -8.55 18.65
CA VAL A 168 -0.43 -9.07 18.41
C VAL A 168 0.64 -7.95 18.50
N THR A 169 0.28 -6.73 18.11
CA THR A 169 1.18 -5.56 18.13
C THR A 169 1.25 -4.88 19.51
N SER A 170 0.16 -4.86 20.28
CA SER A 170 0.05 -4.17 21.57
C SER A 170 0.47 -5.03 22.76
N MET A 171 0.53 -6.36 22.62
CA MET A 171 1.19 -7.24 23.61
C MET A 171 2.72 -7.16 23.58
N VAL A 172 3.30 -6.17 22.89
CA VAL A 172 4.72 -5.80 22.94
C VAL A 172 4.99 -5.02 24.23
N ASN A 173 4.60 -5.60 25.36
CA ASN A 173 5.12 -5.27 26.68
C ASN A 173 5.85 -6.51 27.13
N GLU A 174 7.14 -6.59 26.82
CA GLU A 174 8.18 -7.18 27.65
C GLU A 174 9.47 -7.32 26.83
N GLU A 175 10.58 -6.93 27.44
CA GLU A 175 11.95 -6.97 26.92
C GLU A 175 12.37 -8.34 26.33
N SER A 176 11.60 -9.39 26.56
CA SER A 176 11.84 -10.77 26.18
C SER A 176 11.47 -11.12 24.72
N GLN A 177 10.71 -10.29 24.00
CA GLN A 177 10.35 -10.54 22.59
C GLN A 177 10.57 -9.36 21.62
N MET A 178 11.49 -8.45 21.92
CA MET A 178 12.00 -7.48 20.93
C MET A 178 12.60 -8.12 19.65
N GLN A 179 12.70 -9.46 19.59
CA GLN A 179 13.15 -10.23 18.45
C GLN A 179 12.05 -10.54 17.40
N ALA A 180 10.76 -10.49 17.75
CA ALA A 180 9.67 -11.11 16.96
C ALA A 180 8.81 -10.18 16.08
N LEU A 181 9.11 -8.87 15.98
CA LEU A 181 8.45 -8.01 14.99
C LEU A 181 9.03 -8.25 13.60
N ASP A 182 8.38 -9.14 12.86
CA ASP A 182 8.66 -9.49 11.47
C ASP A 182 8.10 -8.44 10.49
N PRO A 183 8.83 -8.03 9.43
CA PRO A 183 8.30 -7.26 8.31
C PRO A 183 6.96 -7.76 7.74
N GLY A 184 6.64 -9.06 7.88
CA GLY A 184 5.34 -9.63 7.50
C GLY A 184 4.14 -9.03 8.25
N SER A 185 4.33 -8.55 9.48
CA SER A 185 3.28 -7.86 10.28
C SER A 185 2.83 -6.55 9.62
N LEU A 186 3.77 -5.80 9.03
CA LEU A 186 3.48 -4.58 8.26
C LEU A 186 2.71 -4.89 6.98
N GLY A 187 3.07 -5.99 6.29
CA GLY A 187 2.34 -6.47 5.12
C GLY A 187 0.89 -6.86 5.44
N GLY A 188 0.67 -7.44 6.62
CA GLY A 188 -0.67 -7.74 7.15
C GLY A 188 -1.52 -6.47 7.30
N VAL A 189 -1.01 -5.47 8.03
CA VAL A 189 -1.72 -4.20 8.25
C VAL A 189 -1.99 -3.46 6.93
N GLN A 190 -1.01 -3.39 6.04
CA GLN A 190 -1.16 -2.81 4.69
C GLN A 190 -2.32 -3.47 3.92
N ARG A 191 -2.38 -4.81 3.93
CA ARG A 191 -3.42 -5.56 3.22
C ARG A 191 -4.83 -5.23 3.73
N TRP A 192 -5.01 -5.05 5.04
CA TRP A 192 -6.31 -4.67 5.60
C TRP A 192 -6.64 -3.20 5.36
N GLU A 193 -5.65 -2.31 5.42
CA GLU A 193 -5.80 -0.91 5.02
C GLU A 193 -6.34 -0.81 3.59
N GLU A 194 -5.74 -1.55 2.65
CA GLU A 194 -6.20 -1.62 1.26
C GLU A 194 -7.64 -2.15 1.14
N LYS A 195 -7.99 -3.22 1.86
CA LYS A 195 -9.36 -3.78 1.87
C LYS A 195 -10.39 -2.78 2.41
N VAL A 196 -10.09 -2.09 3.50
CA VAL A 196 -10.97 -1.07 4.09
C VAL A 196 -11.12 0.09 3.10
N ASN A 197 -10.03 0.53 2.48
CA ASN A 197 -10.07 1.59 1.47
C ASN A 197 -10.92 1.20 0.25
N SER A 198 -10.76 0.00 -0.31
CA SER A 198 -11.62 -0.48 -1.41
C SER A 198 -13.10 -0.54 -1.03
N THR A 199 -13.41 -0.95 0.21
CA THR A 199 -14.77 -0.98 0.76
C THR A 199 -15.35 0.42 0.88
N LEU A 200 -14.57 1.37 1.42
CA LEU A 200 -14.91 2.78 1.54
C LEU A 200 -15.22 3.39 0.16
N MET A 201 -14.33 3.20 -0.81
CA MET A 201 -14.51 3.72 -2.18
C MET A 201 -15.78 3.19 -2.84
N ALA A 202 -16.13 1.91 -2.62
CA ALA A 202 -17.35 1.32 -3.15
C ALA A 202 -18.61 1.95 -2.54
N MET A 203 -18.66 2.12 -1.22
CA MET A 203 -19.79 2.76 -0.54
C MET A 203 -19.93 4.25 -0.90
N GLU A 204 -18.83 4.99 -0.97
CA GLU A 204 -18.84 6.40 -1.41
C GLU A 204 -19.33 6.53 -2.84
N SER A 205 -18.93 5.61 -3.73
CA SER A 205 -19.45 5.54 -5.09
C SER A 205 -20.96 5.33 -5.08
N ASN A 206 -21.49 4.37 -4.33
CA ASN A 206 -22.93 4.13 -4.26
C ASN A 206 -23.69 5.38 -3.78
N VAL A 207 -23.20 6.04 -2.72
CA VAL A 207 -23.79 7.30 -2.22
C VAL A 207 -23.85 8.35 -3.32
N LYS A 208 -22.77 8.54 -4.09
CA LYS A 208 -22.73 9.51 -5.20
C LYS A 208 -23.73 9.14 -6.29
N ILE A 209 -23.81 7.87 -6.68
CA ILE A 209 -24.74 7.38 -7.71
C ILE A 209 -26.20 7.56 -7.27
N MET A 210 -26.55 7.19 -6.04
CA MET A 210 -27.91 7.36 -5.49
C MET A 210 -28.32 8.84 -5.46
N LYS A 211 -27.42 9.75 -5.04
CA LYS A 211 -27.67 11.20 -5.11
C LYS A 211 -27.88 11.70 -6.54
N LEU A 212 -27.14 11.17 -7.51
CA LEU A 212 -27.30 11.54 -8.92
C LEU A 212 -28.63 11.03 -9.49
N ILE A 213 -29.09 9.83 -9.10
CA ILE A 213 -30.41 9.30 -9.44
C ILE A 213 -31.51 10.22 -8.88
N GLN A 214 -31.44 10.59 -7.59
CA GLN A 214 -32.40 11.55 -7.01
C GLN A 214 -32.42 12.88 -7.77
N LYS A 215 -31.23 13.44 -8.05
CA LYS A 215 -31.09 14.71 -8.77
C LYS A 215 -31.73 14.60 -10.16
N PHE A 216 -31.43 13.54 -10.90
CA PHE A 216 -31.98 13.31 -12.23
C PHE A 216 -33.52 13.32 -12.22
N TYR A 217 -34.16 12.55 -11.34
CA TYR A 217 -35.63 12.50 -11.27
C TYR A 217 -36.24 13.83 -10.79
N LYS A 218 -35.62 14.52 -9.82
CA LYS A 218 -36.03 15.86 -9.38
C LYS A 218 -36.01 16.88 -10.52
N ASP A 219 -34.97 16.85 -11.35
CA ASP A 219 -34.80 17.77 -12.46
C ASP A 219 -35.70 17.39 -13.65
N LEU A 220 -35.93 16.09 -13.86
CA LEU A 220 -36.78 15.55 -14.93
C LEU A 220 -38.23 16.04 -14.84
N VAL A 221 -38.84 16.00 -13.65
CA VAL A 221 -40.25 16.41 -13.46
C VAL A 221 -40.44 17.93 -13.42
N LYS A 222 -39.34 18.69 -13.40
CA LYS A 222 -39.33 20.16 -13.51
C LYS A 222 -39.13 20.64 -14.94
N ASP A 223 -38.70 19.75 -15.84
CA ASP A 223 -38.48 20.08 -17.24
C ASP A 223 -39.79 20.54 -17.91
N GLU A 224 -39.72 21.63 -18.65
CA GLU A 224 -40.88 22.22 -19.34
C GLU A 224 -41.54 21.23 -20.29
N HIS A 225 -40.75 20.34 -20.91
CA HIS A 225 -41.19 19.35 -21.90
C HIS A 225 -41.65 18.02 -21.28
N PHE A 226 -41.62 17.89 -19.95
CA PHE A 226 -42.19 16.72 -19.27
C PHE A 226 -43.72 16.67 -19.44
N PRO A 227 -44.35 15.49 -19.63
CA PRO A 227 -45.80 15.38 -19.84
C PRO A 227 -46.63 16.14 -18.80
N GLN A 228 -47.44 17.10 -19.26
CA GLN A 228 -48.17 18.03 -18.39
C GLN A 228 -49.32 17.36 -17.63
N ARG A 229 -49.99 16.38 -18.27
CA ARG A 229 -51.16 15.70 -17.71
C ARG A 229 -50.79 14.86 -16.48
N GLU A 230 -49.67 14.15 -16.54
CA GLU A 230 -49.18 13.25 -15.49
C GLU A 230 -48.25 13.97 -14.49
N ARG A 231 -47.87 15.22 -14.76
CA ARG A 231 -46.85 15.97 -14.02
C ARG A 231 -47.06 15.96 -12.50
N ARG A 232 -48.28 16.26 -12.03
CA ARG A 232 -48.57 16.34 -10.58
C ARG A 232 -48.38 14.99 -9.89
N ALA A 233 -48.90 13.92 -10.48
CA ALA A 233 -48.79 12.57 -9.92
C ALA A 233 -47.33 12.10 -9.92
N CYS A 234 -46.61 12.30 -11.04
CA CYS A 234 -45.18 11.99 -11.15
C CYS A 234 -44.33 12.80 -10.17
N GLN A 235 -44.65 14.08 -9.93
CA GLN A 235 -43.96 14.91 -8.93
C GLN A 235 -44.14 14.37 -7.51
N SER A 236 -45.35 13.92 -7.17
CA SER A 236 -45.61 13.27 -5.87
C SER A 236 -44.81 11.98 -5.74
N ALA A 237 -44.86 11.11 -6.76
CA ALA A 237 -44.11 9.85 -6.77
C ALA A 237 -42.59 10.07 -6.67
N VAL A 238 -42.04 11.08 -7.36
CA VAL A 238 -40.63 11.46 -7.24
C VAL A 238 -40.29 11.95 -5.84
N LYS A 239 -41.19 12.70 -5.19
CA LYS A 239 -40.96 13.16 -3.82
C LYS A 239 -40.85 11.98 -2.85
N ASP A 240 -41.75 11.01 -2.97
CA ASP A 240 -41.78 9.82 -2.12
C ASP A 240 -40.54 8.94 -2.38
N PHE A 241 -40.20 8.69 -3.65
CA PHE A 241 -39.00 7.96 -4.05
C PHE A 241 -37.72 8.63 -3.53
N VAL A 242 -37.62 9.96 -3.67
CA VAL A 242 -36.47 10.72 -3.16
C VAL A 242 -36.33 10.57 -1.66
N PHE A 243 -37.45 10.64 -0.92
CA PHE A 243 -37.45 10.50 0.53
C PHE A 243 -36.93 9.12 0.95
N GLN A 244 -37.46 8.06 0.35
CA GLN A 244 -37.02 6.68 0.62
C GLN A 244 -35.54 6.46 0.25
N LEU A 245 -35.10 7.00 -0.89
CA LEU A 245 -33.71 6.87 -1.32
C LEU A 245 -32.75 7.68 -0.43
N GLU A 246 -33.21 8.79 0.17
CA GLU A 246 -32.42 9.56 1.14
C GLU A 246 -32.12 8.75 2.39
N GLU A 247 -33.08 7.95 2.88
CA GLU A 247 -32.86 7.07 4.04
C GLU A 247 -31.72 6.07 3.78
N LEU A 248 -31.71 5.43 2.61
CA LEU A 248 -30.63 4.52 2.19
C LEU A 248 -29.28 5.24 2.03
N ILE A 249 -29.31 6.46 1.50
CA ILE A 249 -28.11 7.31 1.38
C ILE A 249 -27.55 7.63 2.76
N CYS A 250 -28.39 8.02 3.72
CA CYS A 250 -27.99 8.30 5.09
C CYS A 250 -27.42 7.05 5.78
N GLU A 251 -28.08 5.89 5.64
CA GLU A 251 -27.57 4.64 6.19
C GLU A 251 -26.20 4.27 5.64
N THR A 252 -26.02 4.38 4.32
CA THR A 252 -24.74 4.10 3.67
C THR A 252 -23.67 5.10 4.10
N GLN A 253 -24.02 6.38 4.28
CA GLN A 253 -23.09 7.41 4.79
C GLN A 253 -22.62 7.09 6.21
N MET A 254 -23.49 6.57 7.08
CA MET A 254 -23.07 6.13 8.42
C MET A 254 -22.02 4.99 8.33
N GLN A 255 -22.20 4.04 7.40
CA GLN A 255 -21.20 2.99 7.18
C GLN A 255 -19.90 3.55 6.56
N VAL A 256 -19.99 4.54 5.67
CA VAL A 256 -18.82 5.28 5.14
C VAL A 256 -18.03 5.93 6.28
N SER A 257 -18.69 6.67 7.17
CA SER A 257 -18.02 7.30 8.32
C SER A 257 -17.37 6.27 9.24
N ARG A 258 -18.03 5.15 9.51
CA ARG A 258 -17.45 4.03 10.28
C ARG A 258 -16.20 3.47 9.61
N ALA A 259 -16.23 3.25 8.30
CA ALA A 259 -15.08 2.77 7.53
C ALA A 259 -13.91 3.77 7.53
N GLN A 260 -14.19 5.08 7.47
CA GLN A 260 -13.16 6.13 7.57
C GLN A 260 -12.44 6.11 8.93
N VAL A 261 -13.18 5.91 10.02
CA VAL A 261 -12.61 5.76 11.36
C VAL A 261 -11.70 4.53 11.43
N LEU A 262 -12.17 3.39 10.93
CA LEU A 262 -11.37 2.16 10.87
C LEU A 262 -10.08 2.35 10.04
N LEU A 263 -10.18 3.01 8.89
CA LEU A 263 -9.03 3.30 8.02
C LEU A 263 -8.00 4.17 8.75
N LYS A 264 -8.47 5.22 9.45
CA LYS A 264 -7.60 6.08 10.26
C LYS A 264 -6.89 5.29 11.36
N ILE A 265 -7.63 4.47 12.10
CA ILE A 265 -7.07 3.60 13.15
C ILE A 265 -5.98 2.69 12.58
N LEU A 266 -6.21 2.06 11.43
CA LEU A 266 -5.23 1.20 10.76
C LEU A 266 -3.98 1.98 10.32
N SER A 267 -4.15 3.18 9.78
CA SER A 267 -3.05 4.04 9.34
C SER A 267 -2.20 4.55 10.51
N ASP A 268 -2.84 4.95 11.61
CA ASP A 268 -2.18 5.35 12.85
C ASP A 268 -1.38 4.17 13.43
N ARG A 269 -1.98 2.97 13.49
CA ARG A 269 -1.31 1.73 13.95
C ARG A 269 -0.10 1.36 13.08
N LYS A 270 -0.23 1.46 11.76
CA LYS A 270 0.86 1.25 10.81
C LYS A 270 2.01 2.21 11.04
N THR A 271 1.70 3.48 11.31
CA THR A 271 2.71 4.51 11.61
C THR A 271 3.49 4.17 12.88
N ILE A 272 2.81 3.75 13.94
CA ILE A 272 3.44 3.29 15.19
C ILE A 272 4.36 2.09 14.94
N LEU A 273 3.91 1.11 14.15
CA LEU A 273 4.72 -0.06 13.77
C LEU A 273 6.00 0.35 13.03
N ILE A 274 5.89 1.26 12.07
CA ILE A 274 7.05 1.78 11.32
C ILE A 274 8.02 2.48 12.27
N GLN A 275 7.51 3.33 13.18
CA GLN A 275 8.34 4.02 14.16
C GLN A 275 9.09 3.04 15.07
N HIS A 276 8.41 2.00 15.54
CA HIS A 276 9.05 0.98 16.38
C HIS A 276 10.13 0.19 15.62
N LEU A 277 9.89 -0.17 14.35
CA LEU A 277 10.90 -0.81 13.48
C LEU A 277 12.12 0.08 13.23
N GLN A 278 11.90 1.38 13.03
CA GLN A 278 12.98 2.35 12.86
C GLN A 278 13.79 2.52 14.16
N ALA A 279 13.12 2.64 15.31
CA ALA A 279 13.78 2.71 16.61
C ALA A 279 14.64 1.47 16.89
N ARG A 280 14.15 0.26 16.54
CA ARG A 280 14.93 -0.98 16.63
C ARG A 280 16.16 -0.95 15.74
N THR A 281 16.01 -0.54 14.50
CA THR A 281 17.13 -0.44 13.54
C THR A 281 18.20 0.53 14.07
N ALA A 282 17.79 1.66 14.62
CA ALA A 282 18.67 2.63 15.24
C ALA A 282 19.39 2.07 16.48
N LEU A 283 18.69 1.31 17.34
CA LEU A 283 19.26 0.70 18.54
C LEU A 283 20.24 -0.43 18.22
N ILE A 284 19.93 -1.26 17.23
CA ILE A 284 20.87 -2.29 16.75
C ILE A 284 22.11 -1.63 16.17
N SER A 285 21.95 -0.58 15.36
CA SER A 285 23.06 0.21 14.82
C SER A 285 23.92 0.82 15.94
N SER A 286 23.32 1.40 16.98
CA SER A 286 24.10 2.00 18.08
C SER A 286 24.87 0.95 18.88
N LYS A 287 24.27 -0.21 19.18
CA LYS A 287 24.96 -1.34 19.83
C LYS A 287 26.08 -1.90 18.96
N LEU A 288 25.84 -2.07 17.66
CA LEU A 288 26.85 -2.54 16.71
C LEU A 288 28.03 -1.57 16.67
N THR A 289 27.78 -0.26 16.56
CA THR A 289 28.81 0.78 16.58
C THR A 289 29.60 0.76 17.89
N ALA A 290 28.94 0.59 19.05
CA ALA A 290 29.62 0.50 20.34
C ALA A 290 30.52 -0.74 20.47
N VAL A 291 30.07 -1.89 19.97
CA VAL A 291 30.89 -3.12 19.92
C VAL A 291 32.05 -2.96 18.94
N MET A 292 31.81 -2.37 17.77
CA MET A 292 32.86 -2.06 16.80
C MET A 292 33.92 -1.12 17.37
N TYR A 293 33.51 -0.10 18.13
CA TYR A 293 34.43 0.80 18.81
C TYR A 293 35.33 0.04 19.79
N LYS A 294 34.75 -0.79 20.67
CA LYS A 294 35.52 -1.62 21.61
C LYS A 294 36.44 -2.62 20.90
N GLN A 295 35.99 -3.19 19.78
CA GLN A 295 36.82 -4.10 18.98
C GLN A 295 37.97 -3.35 18.31
N ALA A 296 37.74 -2.15 17.77
CA ALA A 296 38.78 -1.32 17.17
C ALA A 296 39.83 -0.91 18.21
N GLU A 297 39.42 -0.57 19.43
CA GLU A 297 40.33 -0.26 20.54
C GLU A 297 41.21 -1.46 20.90
N ARG A 298 40.62 -2.66 21.05
CA ARG A 298 41.39 -3.90 21.30
C ARG A 298 42.35 -4.22 20.16
N SER A 299 41.90 -4.15 18.92
CA SER A 299 42.75 -4.35 17.74
C SER A 299 43.90 -3.35 17.69
N ALA A 300 43.68 -2.10 18.12
CA ALA A 300 44.74 -1.09 18.22
C ALA A 300 45.77 -1.47 19.29
N MET A 301 45.33 -1.94 20.46
CA MET A 301 46.24 -2.43 21.51
C MET A 301 47.05 -3.65 21.06
N GLU A 302 46.40 -4.64 20.41
CA GLU A 302 47.08 -5.81 19.86
C GLU A 302 48.13 -5.40 18.81
N ALA A 303 47.81 -4.45 17.93
CA ALA A 303 48.75 -3.92 16.96
C ALA A 303 49.95 -3.20 17.63
N ILE A 304 49.73 -2.49 18.74
CA ILE A 304 50.82 -1.87 19.52
C ILE A 304 51.70 -2.96 20.16
N ALA A 305 51.12 -4.00 20.75
CA ALA A 305 51.87 -5.10 21.36
C ALA A 305 52.73 -5.84 20.34
N VAL A 306 52.19 -6.17 19.16
CA VAL A 306 52.95 -6.76 18.05
C VAL A 306 54.10 -5.84 17.63
N ARG A 307 53.86 -4.53 17.50
CA ARG A 307 54.93 -3.57 17.19
C ARG A 307 56.04 -3.58 18.23
N ILE A 308 55.73 -3.63 19.53
CA ILE A 308 56.74 -3.73 20.59
C ILE A 308 57.57 -5.00 20.44
N VAL A 309 56.93 -6.17 20.28
CA VAL A 309 57.63 -7.46 20.09
C VAL A 309 58.55 -7.39 18.87
N THR A 310 58.07 -6.89 17.73
CA THR A 310 58.90 -6.78 16.52
C THR A 310 60.12 -5.88 16.72
N ILE A 311 59.99 -4.76 17.46
CA ILE A 311 61.11 -3.88 17.79
C ILE A 311 62.12 -4.60 18.68
N VAL A 312 61.66 -5.29 19.74
CA VAL A 312 62.53 -6.07 20.63
C VAL A 312 63.28 -7.14 19.84
N THR A 313 62.60 -7.88 18.94
CA THR A 313 63.25 -8.89 18.10
C THR A 313 64.25 -8.29 17.12
N LEU A 314 63.96 -7.11 16.54
CA LEU A 314 64.88 -6.42 15.63
C LEU A 314 66.20 -6.02 16.33
N ILE A 315 66.13 -5.66 17.62
CA ILE A 315 67.32 -5.35 18.43
C ILE A 315 68.08 -6.64 18.80
N TYR A 316 67.36 -7.68 19.25
CA TYR A 316 67.97 -8.90 19.78
C TYR A 316 68.56 -9.82 18.72
N LEU A 317 67.94 -9.90 17.53
CA LEU A 317 68.29 -10.88 16.51
C LEU A 317 69.74 -10.73 15.97
N PRO A 318 70.24 -9.52 15.67
CA PRO A 318 71.65 -9.33 15.28
C PRO A 318 72.64 -9.69 16.40
N ALA A 319 72.31 -9.32 17.64
CA ALA A 319 73.15 -9.60 18.81
C ALA A 319 73.21 -11.10 19.12
N THR A 320 72.07 -11.80 19.03
CA THR A 320 71.97 -13.24 19.27
C THR A 320 72.69 -14.04 18.19
N PHE A 321 72.54 -13.65 16.91
CA PHE A 321 73.26 -14.27 15.80
C PHE A 321 74.78 -14.14 15.98
N SER A 322 75.26 -12.92 16.29
CA SER A 322 76.67 -12.67 16.58
C SER A 322 77.15 -13.51 17.77
N SER A 323 76.44 -13.49 18.89
CA SER A 323 76.80 -14.26 20.09
C SER A 323 76.86 -15.77 19.82
N THR A 324 75.90 -16.31 19.06
CA THR A 324 75.89 -17.74 18.68
C THR A 324 77.03 -18.08 17.74
N PHE A 325 77.31 -17.22 16.75
CA PHE A 325 78.40 -17.39 15.81
C PHE A 325 79.76 -17.45 16.51
N PHE A 326 80.03 -16.51 17.43
CA PHE A 326 81.26 -16.48 18.22
C PHE A 326 81.32 -17.55 19.33
N SER A 327 80.18 -18.15 19.70
CA SER A 327 80.12 -19.31 20.61
C SER A 327 80.39 -20.64 19.91
N THR A 328 80.47 -20.67 18.58
CA THR A 328 80.82 -21.87 17.82
C THR A 328 82.34 -22.01 17.68
N ASP A 329 82.83 -23.24 17.53
CA ASP A 329 84.26 -23.61 17.46
C ASP A 329 85.02 -23.06 16.22
N VAL A 330 84.35 -22.20 15.44
CA VAL A 330 84.86 -21.49 14.27
C VAL A 330 85.88 -20.42 14.68
N VAL A 331 85.78 -19.86 15.89
CA VAL A 331 86.70 -18.83 16.41
C VAL A 331 87.38 -19.35 17.67
N LYS A 332 88.63 -19.83 17.55
CA LYS A 332 89.42 -20.31 18.70
C LYS A 332 90.33 -19.23 19.24
N TYR A 333 90.09 -18.80 20.48
CA TYR A 333 90.98 -17.91 21.22
C TYR A 333 91.96 -18.78 22.02
N GLN A 334 93.26 -18.69 21.69
CA GLN A 334 94.32 -19.41 22.42
C GLN A 334 94.68 -18.62 23.68
N GLY A 335 94.04 -18.97 24.80
CA GLY A 335 94.38 -18.45 26.12
C GLY A 335 93.24 -18.70 27.11
N GLY A 336 93.48 -19.54 28.11
CA GLY A 336 92.50 -19.91 29.13
C GLY A 336 92.21 -18.81 30.17
N GLU A 337 91.93 -17.59 29.73
CA GLU A 337 91.45 -16.52 30.61
C GLU A 337 89.96 -16.27 30.40
N MET A 338 89.24 -15.98 31.48
CA MET A 338 87.78 -15.81 31.46
C MET A 338 87.31 -14.52 30.75
N PHE A 339 88.21 -13.64 30.27
CA PHE A 339 87.86 -12.41 29.57
C PHE A 339 89.01 -11.90 28.66
N ASP A 340 88.81 -11.84 27.33
CA ASP A 340 89.77 -11.29 26.37
C ASP A 340 89.20 -10.04 25.67
N GLN A 341 89.90 -8.90 25.78
CA GLN A 341 89.52 -7.63 25.14
C GLN A 341 89.48 -7.73 23.62
N THR A 342 90.33 -8.56 23.02
CA THR A 342 90.40 -8.72 21.56
C THR A 342 89.15 -9.41 21.01
N ALA A 343 88.56 -10.34 21.78
CA ALA A 343 87.32 -11.01 21.42
C ALA A 343 86.12 -10.04 21.45
N LEU A 344 86.09 -9.13 22.43
CA LEU A 344 85.04 -8.12 22.56
C LEU A 344 85.05 -7.10 21.40
N ASP A 345 86.23 -6.64 20.99
CA ASP A 345 86.38 -5.72 19.85
C ASP A 345 85.92 -6.35 18.53
N ARG A 346 86.27 -7.63 18.29
CA ARG A 346 85.81 -8.37 17.11
C ARG A 346 84.31 -8.63 17.13
N PHE A 347 83.75 -8.93 18.30
CA PHE A 347 82.32 -9.06 18.49
C PHE A 347 81.58 -7.76 18.14
N LEU A 348 82.06 -6.61 18.63
CA LEU A 348 81.48 -5.30 18.31
C LEU A 348 81.60 -4.96 16.82
N GLN A 349 82.74 -5.27 16.20
CA GLN A 349 83.01 -5.02 14.79
C GLN A 349 82.06 -5.77 13.84
N VAL A 350 81.57 -6.94 14.23
CA VAL A 350 80.59 -7.72 13.44
C VAL A 350 79.14 -7.35 13.80
N THR A 351 78.87 -7.05 15.07
CA THR A 351 77.50 -6.80 15.54
C THR A 351 76.97 -5.43 15.09
N LEU A 352 77.80 -4.37 15.07
CA LEU A 352 77.39 -3.02 14.70
C LEU A 352 76.96 -2.89 13.21
N PRO A 353 77.69 -3.42 12.22
CA PRO A 353 77.25 -3.42 10.82
C PRO A 353 75.97 -4.22 10.62
N LEU A 354 75.84 -5.36 11.31
CA LEU A 354 74.65 -6.20 11.22
C LEU A 354 73.41 -5.49 11.78
N MET A 355 73.55 -4.78 12.90
CA MET A 355 72.50 -3.89 13.42
C MET A 355 72.13 -2.83 12.37
N PHE A 356 73.11 -2.12 11.80
CA PHE A 356 72.84 -1.09 10.80
C PHE A 356 72.06 -1.63 9.59
N LEU A 357 72.43 -2.82 9.11
CA LEU A 357 71.77 -3.50 7.99
C LEU A 357 70.34 -3.93 8.33
N THR A 358 70.05 -4.27 9.59
CA THR A 358 68.67 -4.56 10.04
C THR A 358 67.81 -3.33 10.31
N PHE A 359 68.36 -2.25 10.90
CA PHE A 359 67.58 -1.07 11.29
C PHE A 359 67.24 -0.14 10.13
N VAL A 360 68.15 0.04 9.16
CA VAL A 360 67.96 1.01 8.07
C VAL A 360 66.82 0.62 7.11
N PRO A 361 66.71 -0.63 6.64
CA PRO A 361 65.58 -1.05 5.80
C PRO A 361 64.25 -1.02 6.57
N ALA A 362 64.24 -1.50 7.82
CA ALA A 362 63.05 -1.52 8.66
C ALA A 362 62.53 -0.10 8.98
N GLY A 363 63.43 0.82 9.33
CA GLY A 363 63.09 2.22 9.58
C GLY A 363 62.59 2.94 8.33
N SER A 364 63.20 2.66 7.17
CA SER A 364 62.79 3.23 5.88
C SER A 364 61.39 2.74 5.47
N TRP A 365 61.11 1.45 5.63
CA TRP A 365 59.78 0.87 5.39
C TRP A 365 58.72 1.49 6.32
N PHE A 366 59.01 1.56 7.62
CA PHE A 366 58.09 2.13 8.62
C PHE A 366 57.73 3.58 8.32
N TRP A 367 58.72 4.40 7.93
CA TRP A 367 58.50 5.79 7.58
C TRP A 367 57.65 5.94 6.30
N TYR A 368 57.89 5.09 5.31
CA TYR A 368 57.11 5.06 4.06
C TYR A 368 55.65 4.70 4.31
N GLU A 369 55.40 3.61 5.05
CA GLU A 369 54.05 3.14 5.40
C GLU A 369 53.26 4.19 6.19
N ARG A 370 53.90 4.84 7.17
CA ARG A 370 53.29 5.90 7.98
C ARG A 370 52.86 7.11 7.13
N ARG A 371 53.63 7.48 6.12
CA ARG A 371 53.27 8.55 5.18
C ARG A 371 52.07 8.18 4.31
N ASN A 372 51.95 6.91 3.91
CA ASN A 372 50.85 6.44 3.07
C ASN A 372 49.51 6.40 3.84
N ILE A 373 49.54 5.95 5.09
CA ILE A 373 48.36 5.89 5.97
C ILE A 373 47.80 7.30 6.25
N ASN A 374 48.66 8.28 6.56
CA ASN A 374 48.22 9.66 6.80
C ASN A 374 47.57 10.32 5.58
N LYS A 375 47.97 9.94 4.36
CA LYS A 375 47.32 10.43 3.14
C LYS A 375 45.93 9.81 2.96
N LYS A 376 45.79 8.51 3.21
CA LYS A 376 44.49 7.81 3.14
C LYS A 376 43.50 8.33 4.19
N SER A 377 43.93 8.53 5.43
CA SER A 377 43.08 9.05 6.52
C SER A 377 42.48 10.43 6.20
N LYS A 378 43.29 11.35 5.68
CA LYS A 378 42.81 12.70 5.29
C LYS A 378 41.82 12.65 4.12
N GLN A 379 41.94 11.65 3.25
CA GLN A 379 41.01 11.45 2.14
C GLN A 379 39.67 10.91 2.61
N THR A 380 39.67 10.01 3.61
CA THR A 380 38.44 9.47 4.22
C THR A 380 37.71 10.49 5.10
N GLU A 381 38.44 11.29 5.89
CA GLU A 381 37.84 12.39 6.69
C GLU A 381 37.16 13.44 5.80
N GLY A 382 37.76 13.79 4.66
CA GLY A 382 37.14 14.71 3.69
C GLY A 382 35.88 14.15 3.03
N GLN A 383 35.72 12.82 2.99
CA GLN A 383 34.61 12.13 2.34
C GLN A 383 33.39 11.92 3.27
N PHE A 384 33.58 11.99 4.59
CA PHE A 384 32.54 11.77 5.63
C PHE A 384 32.44 12.95 6.62
N ASN A 385 32.64 14.17 6.12
CA ASN A 385 32.74 15.37 6.96
C ASN A 385 31.47 15.64 7.82
N ASP A 386 30.29 15.19 7.37
CA ASP A 386 29.00 15.37 8.07
C ASP A 386 28.83 14.48 9.33
N LEU A 387 29.59 13.39 9.46
CA LEU A 387 29.53 12.48 10.61
C LEU A 387 30.43 12.93 11.76
N PHE A 388 31.55 13.59 11.46
CA PHE A 388 32.57 13.96 12.45
C PHE A 388 32.40 15.38 13.03
N THR A 389 31.60 16.24 12.40
CA THR A 389 31.21 17.54 12.95
C THR A 389 30.27 17.40 14.14
N HIS A 390 29.35 16.43 14.11
CA HIS A 390 28.37 16.22 15.18
C HIS A 390 28.98 15.72 16.50
N GLU A 391 30.17 15.09 16.46
CA GLU A 391 30.90 14.60 17.65
C GLU A 391 31.67 15.72 18.37
N LYS A 392 32.09 16.76 17.65
CA LYS A 392 32.79 17.94 18.23
C LYS A 392 31.85 18.88 18.97
N ASP A 393 30.58 18.96 18.56
CA ASP A 393 29.59 19.80 19.25
C ASP A 393 29.12 19.19 20.59
N ILE A 394 29.16 17.86 20.73
CA ILE A 394 28.76 17.16 21.96
C ILE A 394 29.86 17.21 23.03
N THR A 395 31.13 17.35 22.63
CA THR A 395 32.27 17.43 23.56
C THR A 395 32.54 18.84 24.10
N ASN A 396 31.99 19.89 23.48
CA ASN A 396 32.12 21.28 23.93
C ASN A 396 31.00 21.75 24.89
N LEU A 397 30.13 20.84 25.35
CA LEU A 397 29.02 21.13 26.27
C LEU A 397 29.20 20.50 27.67
N LYS A 398 30.44 20.20 28.09
CA LYS A 398 30.77 19.84 29.48
C LYS A 398 31.66 20.87 30.14
#